data_AF-P50079-F1
#
_entry.id   AF-P50079-F1
#
_cell.length_a   1.000
_cell.length_b   1.000
_cell.length_c   1.000
_cell.angle_alpha   90.00
_cell.angle_beta   90.00
_cell.angle_gamma   90.00
#
_symmetry.space_group_name_H-M   'P 1'
#
loop_
_entity.id
_entity.type
_entity.pdbx_description
1 polymer ?
#
loop_
_entity_poly.entity_id
_entity_poly.type
_entity_poly.pdbx_seq_one_letter_code
_entity_poly.pdbx_strand_id
1 'polypeptide(L)'
;MDVRRPIREAVNNRRKPKFLSVSFNQDDSCFSVALENGFRIFNTDPLTSKLSKTFKESATNQSRGTGIGYTRMLYRTNYIALVGGGKRPRHALNKLIIWDDLLQKETITLKFMSSIKDVFLSRIHIVVVLENTIEIFQFQTNPQRICPILDIPPNGSVDYVVCSSKHLQSQASQSQSKILEIIAFPSNKCVGQIQVADLSQIKYNSQNPKESALLPTSIIKAHKNPIKLVRLNRQGTMVATCSVQGTLIRIFSTHNGTLIKEFRRGVDKADIYEMSFSPNGSKLAVLSNKQTLHIFQIFETTNTETNTPDHSRANGSSHPLKNYIPKGLWRPKYLDSVWSICNAHLKNPIFDAHRNDNSGDVTHDNEFYKDRCRIGWCQDSNNREQDDSLVLVWQNSGIWEKFVILEKEQQDSSKTHYSLNESLRNEDTKSAGEPTRWELVRESWREL
;
A
#
# COMPACT_ATOMS: atom_id res chain seq x y z
N MET A 1 -4.64 -32.78 5.29
CA MET A 1 -4.33 -32.05 4.04
C MET A 1 -2.87 -31.61 4.10
N ASP A 2 -2.14 -31.71 2.99
CA ASP A 2 -0.76 -31.22 2.93
C ASP A 2 -0.76 -29.67 3.05
N VAL A 3 -0.36 -29.16 4.22
CA VAL A 3 -0.33 -27.72 4.56
C VAL A 3 0.89 -27.00 4.00
N ARG A 4 1.67 -27.63 3.11
CA ARG A 4 2.93 -27.08 2.58
C ARG A 4 2.78 -26.30 1.27
N ARG A 5 1.57 -25.92 0.87
CA ARG A 5 1.38 -25.04 -0.30
C ARG A 5 1.93 -23.64 0.02
N PRO A 6 2.88 -23.08 -0.76
CA PRO A 6 3.50 -21.79 -0.44
C PRO A 6 2.46 -20.67 -0.30
N ILE A 7 2.75 -19.67 0.55
CA ILE A 7 1.87 -18.52 0.86
C ILE A 7 1.38 -17.83 -0.44
N ARG A 8 2.20 -17.86 -1.49
CA ARG A 8 1.80 -17.64 -2.88
C ARG A 8 2.29 -18.79 -3.75
N GLU A 9 1.43 -19.28 -4.64
CA GLU A 9 1.84 -20.19 -5.71
C GLU A 9 2.90 -19.50 -6.56
N ALA A 10 4.07 -20.12 -6.69
CA ALA A 10 5.06 -19.69 -7.66
C ALA A 10 4.49 -19.97 -9.05
N VAL A 11 3.87 -18.96 -9.67
CA VAL A 11 3.52 -19.02 -11.10
C VAL A 11 4.82 -19.32 -11.84
N ASN A 12 4.87 -20.44 -12.57
CA ASN A 12 6.01 -20.97 -13.35
C ASN A 12 7.00 -19.87 -13.82
N ASN A 13 7.94 -19.49 -12.96
CA ASN A 13 9.03 -18.58 -13.28
C ASN A 13 10.29 -19.45 -13.41
N ARG A 14 11.00 -19.31 -14.53
CA ARG A 14 12.26 -20.01 -14.76
C ARG A 14 13.34 -19.44 -13.83
N ARG A 15 13.26 -18.16 -13.48
CA ARG A 15 14.02 -17.56 -12.37
C ARG A 15 13.34 -17.74 -11.00
N LYS A 16 14.14 -18.16 -10.03
CA LYS A 16 13.75 -18.21 -8.61
C LYS A 16 13.50 -16.78 -8.11
N PRO A 17 12.42 -16.51 -7.35
CA PRO A 17 12.22 -15.19 -6.77
C PRO A 17 13.37 -14.86 -5.82
N LYS A 18 13.93 -13.64 -5.92
CA LYS A 18 14.96 -13.15 -5.00
C LYS A 18 14.45 -13.11 -3.56
N PHE A 19 13.24 -12.60 -3.36
CA PHE A 19 12.56 -12.52 -2.07
C PHE A 19 11.25 -13.31 -2.08
N LEU A 20 10.98 -14.03 -0.99
CA LEU A 20 9.71 -14.76 -0.80
C LEU A 20 8.56 -13.82 -0.43
N SER A 21 8.87 -12.70 0.23
CA SER A 21 7.94 -11.59 0.47
C SER A 21 8.69 -10.29 0.73
N VAL A 22 8.02 -9.16 0.52
CA VAL A 22 8.47 -7.83 0.94
C VAL A 22 7.34 -7.16 1.72
N SER A 23 7.69 -6.51 2.83
CA SER A 23 6.77 -5.67 3.61
C SER A 23 7.51 -4.47 4.18
N PHE A 24 6.96 -3.27 3.95
CA PHE A 24 7.32 -2.08 4.72
C PHE A 24 6.83 -2.22 6.17
N ASN A 25 7.47 -1.47 7.05
CA ASN A 25 6.94 -1.21 8.39
C ASN A 25 5.88 -0.08 8.32
N GLN A 26 5.25 0.20 9.44
CA GLN A 26 4.03 1.02 9.55
C GLN A 26 4.22 2.48 9.10
N ASP A 27 5.45 2.99 9.12
CA ASP A 27 5.81 4.34 8.74
C ASP A 27 6.67 4.40 7.46
N ASP A 28 6.80 3.28 6.74
CA ASP A 28 7.62 3.11 5.53
C ASP A 28 9.12 3.42 5.72
N SER A 29 9.59 3.63 6.94
CA SER A 29 10.99 3.99 7.22
C SER A 29 11.97 2.83 7.09
N CYS A 30 11.47 1.59 7.14
CA CYS A 30 12.21 0.37 6.88
C CYS A 30 11.33 -0.61 6.09
N PHE A 31 11.97 -1.57 5.43
CA PHE A 31 11.28 -2.73 4.89
C PHE A 31 12.00 -4.01 5.23
N SER A 32 11.23 -5.08 5.36
CA SER A 32 11.70 -6.43 5.63
C SER A 32 11.46 -7.32 4.41
N VAL A 33 12.41 -8.21 4.15
CA VAL A 33 12.34 -9.20 3.08
C VAL A 33 12.53 -10.60 3.63
N ALA A 34 11.70 -11.53 3.16
CA ALA A 34 11.76 -12.94 3.55
C ALA A 34 12.57 -13.75 2.53
N LEU A 35 13.35 -14.73 3.01
CA LEU A 35 14.31 -15.50 2.22
C LEU A 35 14.20 -17.00 2.51
N GLU A 36 14.72 -17.81 1.59
CA GLU A 36 14.83 -19.27 1.72
C GLU A 36 15.67 -19.73 2.93
N ASN A 37 16.46 -18.83 3.51
CA ASN A 37 17.34 -19.11 4.64
C ASN A 37 17.23 -18.09 5.79
N GLY A 38 16.16 -17.28 5.83
CA GLY A 38 15.97 -16.28 6.88
C GLY A 38 15.28 -15.02 6.41
N PHE A 39 15.72 -13.87 6.89
CA PHE A 39 15.14 -12.58 6.53
C PHE A 39 16.18 -11.46 6.62
N ARG A 40 15.90 -10.33 5.97
CA ARG A 40 16.70 -9.11 6.07
C ARG A 40 15.81 -7.89 6.29
N ILE A 41 16.38 -6.85 6.89
CA ILE A 41 15.77 -5.54 7.06
C ILE A 41 16.67 -4.50 6.45
N PHE A 42 16.07 -3.57 5.72
CA PHE A 42 16.73 -2.42 5.13
C PHE A 42 16.05 -1.13 5.63
N ASN A 43 16.84 -0.06 5.76
CA ASN A 43 16.26 1.28 5.77
C ASN A 43 15.78 1.61 4.36
N THR A 44 14.65 2.31 4.28
CA THR A 44 14.03 2.66 2.99
C THR A 44 14.81 3.72 2.25
N ASP A 45 15.09 4.86 2.91
CA ASP A 45 15.84 5.99 2.36
C ASP A 45 16.62 6.68 3.50
N PRO A 46 17.97 6.79 3.44
CA PRO A 46 18.83 6.17 2.44
C PRO A 46 18.83 4.63 2.55
N LEU A 47 18.85 3.95 1.40
CA LEU A 47 18.88 2.49 1.31
C LEU A 47 20.15 1.93 1.97
N THR A 48 19.97 1.23 3.10
CA THR A 48 21.06 0.60 3.86
C THR A 48 20.61 -0.70 4.50
N SER A 49 21.47 -1.73 4.51
CA SER A 49 21.16 -2.98 5.20
C SER A 49 21.29 -2.78 6.71
N LYS A 50 20.20 -3.03 7.44
CA LYS A 50 20.11 -2.82 8.89
C LYS A 50 20.30 -4.11 9.67
N LEU A 51 19.71 -5.20 9.19
CA LEU A 51 19.75 -6.49 9.85
C LEU A 51 19.73 -7.59 8.80
N SER A 52 20.53 -8.64 9.02
CA SER A 52 20.45 -9.88 8.24
C SER A 52 20.46 -11.05 9.20
N LYS A 53 19.34 -11.79 9.25
CA LYS A 53 19.23 -13.00 10.04
C LYS A 53 19.21 -14.21 9.11
N THR A 54 20.23 -15.05 9.24
CA THR A 54 20.29 -16.36 8.57
C THR A 54 20.05 -17.47 9.57
N PHE A 55 19.13 -18.37 9.24
CA PHE A 55 18.90 -19.60 10.00
C PHE A 55 19.71 -20.73 9.38
N LYS A 56 20.56 -21.37 10.19
CA LYS A 56 21.30 -22.56 9.79
C LYS A 56 20.40 -23.79 9.87
N GLU A 57 20.61 -24.72 8.96
CA GLU A 57 19.98 -26.04 9.01
C GLU A 57 20.47 -26.78 10.27
N SER A 58 19.55 -27.48 10.94
CA SER A 58 19.89 -28.22 12.14
C SER A 58 20.47 -29.59 11.75
N ALA A 59 21.71 -29.86 12.17
CA ALA A 59 22.33 -31.18 11.97
C ALA A 59 21.53 -32.31 12.63
N THR A 60 20.87 -32.03 13.76
CA THR A 60 20.07 -33.00 14.53
C THR A 60 18.62 -33.10 14.07
N ASN A 61 18.05 -32.03 13.53
CA ASN A 61 16.66 -31.96 13.07
C ASN A 61 16.59 -31.60 11.58
N GLN A 62 16.91 -32.54 10.70
CA GLN A 62 16.84 -32.38 9.23
C GLN A 62 15.42 -32.03 8.73
N SER A 63 14.39 -32.24 9.55
CA SER A 63 13.00 -31.86 9.25
C SER A 63 12.75 -30.35 9.40
N ARG A 64 13.59 -29.62 10.16
CA ARG A 64 13.42 -28.19 10.38
C ARG A 64 14.08 -27.39 9.27
N GLY A 65 13.26 -26.84 8.38
CA GLY A 65 13.73 -25.95 7.33
C GLY A 65 14.28 -24.61 7.82
N THR A 66 14.71 -23.77 6.87
CA THR A 66 15.31 -22.45 7.12
C THR A 66 14.51 -21.31 6.52
N GLY A 67 13.56 -21.62 5.64
CA GLY A 67 12.82 -20.65 4.85
C GLY A 67 11.77 -19.89 5.65
N ILE A 68 11.79 -18.58 5.48
CA ILE A 68 10.77 -17.65 5.95
C ILE A 68 9.99 -17.21 4.71
N GLY A 69 8.68 -17.44 4.71
CA GLY A 69 7.80 -17.07 3.59
C GLY A 69 7.21 -15.68 3.72
N TYR A 70 7.09 -15.20 4.96
CA TYR A 70 6.51 -13.89 5.25
C TYR A 70 7.19 -13.26 6.46
N THR A 71 7.44 -11.95 6.38
CA THR A 71 7.97 -11.14 7.48
C THR A 71 7.24 -9.80 7.56
N ARG A 72 6.96 -9.33 8.78
CA ARG A 72 6.55 -7.94 9.03
C ARG A 72 7.15 -7.41 10.34
N MET A 73 7.65 -6.19 10.29
CA MET A 73 8.22 -5.49 11.43
C MET A 73 7.14 -4.84 12.31
N LEU A 74 7.39 -4.74 13.61
CA LEU A 74 6.69 -3.80 14.49
C LEU A 74 7.47 -2.49 14.55
N TYR A 75 7.06 -1.48 13.78
CA TYR A 75 7.72 -0.19 13.63
C TYR A 75 9.25 -0.36 13.46
N ARG A 76 10.06 0.36 14.23
CA ARG A 76 11.52 0.20 14.33
C ARG A 76 11.94 -0.52 15.62
N THR A 77 11.09 -1.40 16.15
CA THR A 77 11.42 -2.25 17.30
C THR A 77 12.23 -3.48 16.87
N ASN A 78 12.65 -4.27 17.86
CA ASN A 78 13.29 -5.59 17.70
C ASN A 78 12.29 -6.73 17.42
N TYR A 79 10.97 -6.46 17.40
CA TYR A 79 9.95 -7.48 17.19
C TYR A 79 9.57 -7.63 15.72
N ILE A 80 9.59 -8.87 15.24
CA ILE A 80 9.34 -9.22 13.85
C ILE A 80 8.41 -10.43 13.81
N ALA A 81 7.28 -10.31 13.10
CA ALA A 81 6.42 -11.45 12.78
C ALA A 81 7.06 -12.28 11.67
N LEU A 82 7.19 -13.59 11.89
CA LEU A 82 7.71 -14.57 10.95
C LEU A 82 6.68 -15.66 10.69
N VAL A 83 6.50 -16.00 9.41
CA VAL A 83 5.76 -17.21 8.98
C VAL A 83 6.68 -18.01 8.07
N GLY A 84 6.71 -19.34 8.26
CA GLY A 84 7.53 -20.21 7.43
C GLY A 84 7.04 -20.25 5.97
N GLY A 85 7.95 -20.50 5.04
CA GLY A 85 7.65 -20.66 3.62
C GLY A 85 8.91 -20.95 2.81
N GLY A 86 8.82 -20.87 1.49
CA GLY A 86 9.90 -21.32 0.61
C GLY A 86 9.93 -22.84 0.45
N LYS A 87 11.06 -23.36 -0.05
CA LYS A 87 11.22 -24.80 -0.37
C LYS A 87 11.33 -25.66 0.87
N ARG A 88 11.99 -25.14 1.90
CA ARG A 88 12.18 -25.79 3.20
C ARG A 88 11.71 -24.82 4.29
N PRO A 89 10.39 -24.71 4.52
CA PRO A 89 9.85 -23.81 5.55
C PRO A 89 10.41 -24.11 6.93
N ARG A 90 10.86 -23.08 7.65
CA ARG A 90 11.32 -23.22 9.04
C ARG A 90 10.19 -23.55 10.02
N HIS A 91 9.01 -23.04 9.72
CA HIS A 91 7.79 -23.22 10.48
C HIS A 91 6.66 -23.61 9.53
N ALA A 92 5.60 -24.19 10.06
CA ALA A 92 4.39 -24.42 9.29
C ALA A 92 3.74 -23.09 8.89
N LEU A 93 3.03 -23.06 7.76
CA LEU A 93 2.45 -21.84 7.20
C LEU A 93 1.26 -21.30 8.00
N ASN A 94 0.72 -22.13 8.88
CA ASN A 94 -0.30 -21.80 9.86
C ASN A 94 0.29 -21.51 11.25
N LYS A 95 1.62 -21.31 11.35
CA LYS A 95 2.31 -20.99 12.60
C LYS A 95 2.94 -19.60 12.51
N LEU A 96 2.43 -18.67 13.32
CA LEU A 96 3.01 -17.35 13.51
C LEU A 96 4.05 -17.41 14.63
N ILE A 97 5.22 -16.85 14.36
CA ILE A 97 6.27 -16.62 15.34
C ILE A 97 6.48 -15.12 15.48
N ILE A 98 6.52 -14.60 16.70
CA ILE A 98 7.13 -13.30 16.96
C ILE A 98 8.57 -13.55 17.39
N TRP A 99 9.49 -13.04 16.60
CA TRP A 99 10.92 -13.06 16.85
C TRP A 99 11.33 -11.78 17.57
N ASP A 100 12.14 -11.93 18.61
CA ASP A 100 12.85 -10.86 19.26
C ASP A 100 14.30 -10.91 18.80
N ASP A 101 14.69 -9.92 18.01
CA ASP A 101 16.04 -9.83 17.47
C ASP A 101 17.08 -9.36 18.48
N LEU A 102 16.68 -8.61 19.50
CA LEU A 102 17.61 -8.22 20.56
C LEU A 102 17.99 -9.44 21.41
N LEU A 103 17.00 -10.29 21.74
CA LEU A 103 17.19 -11.51 22.51
C LEU A 103 17.52 -12.75 21.64
N GLN A 104 17.55 -12.59 20.32
CA GLN A 104 17.78 -13.65 19.33
C GLN A 104 16.92 -14.90 19.57
N LYS A 105 15.63 -14.73 19.89
CA LYS A 105 14.73 -15.84 20.26
C LYS A 105 13.31 -15.66 19.77
N GLU A 106 12.59 -16.78 19.67
CA GLU A 106 11.15 -16.83 19.41
C GLU A 106 10.42 -16.53 20.75
N THR A 107 9.70 -15.41 20.83
CA THR A 107 9.02 -14.97 22.08
C THR A 107 7.55 -15.34 22.13
N ILE A 108 6.85 -15.29 21.00
CA ILE A 108 5.44 -15.66 20.90
C ILE A 108 5.27 -16.69 19.78
N THR A 109 4.41 -17.67 20.02
CA THR A 109 3.99 -18.67 19.03
C THR A 109 2.47 -18.76 19.01
N LEU A 110 1.86 -18.52 17.85
CA LEU A 110 0.44 -18.76 17.61
C LEU A 110 0.26 -19.79 16.49
N LYS A 111 -0.71 -20.68 16.64
CA LYS A 111 -1.01 -21.75 15.69
C LYS A 111 -2.47 -21.63 15.25
N PHE A 112 -2.69 -21.79 13.95
CA PHE A 112 -3.99 -21.60 13.32
C PHE A 112 -4.42 -22.84 12.54
N MET A 113 -5.70 -22.90 12.17
CA MET A 113 -6.25 -24.04 11.42
C MET A 113 -5.99 -23.92 9.91
N SER A 114 -5.72 -22.71 9.41
CA SER A 114 -5.43 -22.43 8.00
C SER A 114 -4.16 -21.61 7.84
N SER A 115 -3.69 -21.46 6.60
CA SER A 115 -2.44 -20.76 6.31
C SER A 115 -2.58 -19.26 6.56
N ILE A 116 -1.55 -18.66 7.17
CA ILE A 116 -1.47 -17.23 7.39
C ILE A 116 -1.19 -16.53 6.05
N LYS A 117 -2.00 -15.52 5.75
CA LYS A 117 -1.90 -14.70 4.53
C LYS A 117 -1.28 -13.34 4.80
N ASP A 118 -1.59 -12.74 5.95
CA ASP A 118 -1.02 -11.47 6.37
C ASP A 118 -1.00 -11.36 7.91
N VAL A 119 -0.14 -10.50 8.46
CA VAL A 119 0.01 -10.28 9.91
C VAL A 119 0.27 -8.80 10.17
N PHE A 120 -0.54 -8.12 10.97
CA PHE A 120 -0.28 -6.75 11.40
C PHE A 120 0.05 -6.72 12.89
N LEU A 121 1.00 -5.86 13.24
CA LEU A 121 1.47 -5.70 14.61
C LEU A 121 1.24 -4.26 15.07
N SER A 122 0.73 -4.11 16.30
CA SER A 122 0.85 -2.89 17.08
C SER A 122 1.56 -3.19 18.41
N ARG A 123 1.69 -2.19 19.27
CA ARG A 123 2.19 -2.38 20.64
C ARG A 123 1.16 -3.05 21.56
N ILE A 124 -0.07 -3.23 21.08
CA ILE A 124 -1.22 -3.68 21.86
C ILE A 124 -1.79 -4.98 21.28
N HIS A 125 -1.81 -5.12 19.95
CA HIS A 125 -2.48 -6.22 19.28
C HIS A 125 -1.64 -6.88 18.17
N ILE A 126 -1.91 -8.17 17.97
CA ILE A 126 -1.48 -8.98 16.83
C ILE A 126 -2.74 -9.29 16.02
N VAL A 127 -2.82 -8.80 14.79
CA VAL A 127 -3.90 -9.11 13.84
C VAL A 127 -3.37 -10.15 12.86
N VAL A 128 -3.98 -11.33 12.84
CA VAL A 128 -3.61 -12.42 11.93
C VAL A 128 -4.70 -12.61 10.89
N VAL A 129 -4.33 -12.46 9.63
CA VAL A 129 -5.21 -12.69 8.48
C VAL A 129 -4.94 -14.09 7.95
N LEU A 130 -5.98 -14.91 7.97
CA LEU A 130 -5.99 -16.26 7.45
C LEU A 130 -6.70 -16.30 6.09
N GLU A 131 -6.95 -17.49 5.55
CA GLU A 131 -7.56 -17.63 4.23
C GLU A 131 -8.99 -17.06 4.14
N ASN A 132 -9.79 -17.23 5.21
CA ASN A 132 -11.20 -16.85 5.27
C ASN A 132 -11.57 -16.09 6.54
N THR A 133 -10.60 -15.84 7.43
CA THR A 133 -10.87 -15.29 8.75
C THR A 133 -9.77 -14.32 9.19
N ILE A 134 -10.13 -13.45 10.13
CA ILE A 134 -9.20 -12.60 10.87
C ILE A 134 -9.30 -12.97 12.34
N GLU A 135 -8.16 -13.20 12.98
CA GLU A 135 -8.06 -13.44 14.40
C GLU A 135 -7.16 -12.38 15.07
N ILE A 136 -7.63 -11.80 16.18
CA ILE A 136 -6.96 -10.68 16.83
C ILE A 136 -6.63 -11.04 18.27
N PHE A 137 -5.37 -10.87 18.64
CA PHE A 137 -4.81 -11.22 19.94
C PHE A 137 -4.13 -10.03 20.60
N GLN A 138 -3.97 -10.09 21.92
CA GLN A 138 -3.10 -9.16 22.65
C GLN A 138 -1.62 -9.40 22.33
N PHE A 139 -0.85 -8.34 22.16
CA PHE A 139 0.61 -8.40 22.03
C PHE A 139 1.24 -8.55 23.43
N GLN A 140 1.23 -9.77 23.96
CA GLN A 140 1.74 -10.12 25.29
C GLN A 140 2.41 -11.50 25.27
N THR A 141 3.14 -11.86 26.33
CA THR A 141 3.86 -13.14 26.44
C THR A 141 2.94 -14.36 26.25
N ASN A 142 1.70 -14.29 26.72
CA ASN A 142 0.67 -15.32 26.49
C ASN A 142 -0.55 -14.69 25.79
N PRO A 143 -0.50 -14.50 24.47
CA PRO A 143 -1.54 -13.77 23.74
C PRO A 143 -2.93 -14.37 23.93
N GLN A 144 -3.89 -13.56 24.35
CA GLN A 144 -5.30 -13.94 24.40
C GLN A 144 -6.06 -13.29 23.24
N ARG A 145 -7.02 -14.01 22.66
CA ARG A 145 -7.92 -13.47 21.64
C ARG A 145 -8.84 -12.44 22.27
N ILE A 146 -8.98 -11.27 21.65
CA ILE A 146 -9.71 -10.13 22.25
C ILE A 146 -11.17 -10.02 21.80
N CYS A 147 -11.51 -10.62 20.65
CA CYS A 147 -12.83 -10.56 20.06
C CYS A 147 -13.14 -11.86 19.30
N PRO A 148 -14.42 -12.10 18.94
CA PRO A 148 -14.79 -13.19 18.06
C PRO A 148 -14.06 -13.13 16.71
N ILE A 149 -13.88 -14.29 16.09
CA ILE A 149 -13.26 -14.40 14.76
C ILE A 149 -14.09 -13.59 13.76
N LEU A 150 -13.42 -12.79 12.92
CA LEU A 150 -14.08 -12.03 11.87
C LEU A 150 -14.02 -12.81 10.56
N ASP A 151 -15.15 -13.01 9.90
CA ASP A 151 -15.22 -13.70 8.63
C ASP A 151 -14.92 -12.76 7.46
N ILE A 152 -14.08 -13.22 6.53
CA ILE A 152 -13.76 -12.54 5.27
C ILE A 152 -13.93 -13.48 4.08
N PRO A 153 -14.18 -12.95 2.87
CA PRO A 153 -14.10 -13.75 1.65
C PRO A 153 -12.73 -14.42 1.49
N PRO A 154 -12.63 -15.53 0.74
CA PRO A 154 -11.35 -16.18 0.46
C PRO A 154 -10.30 -15.19 -0.06
N ASN A 155 -9.15 -15.12 0.60
CA ASN A 155 -8.05 -14.19 0.29
C ASN A 155 -8.48 -12.70 0.28
N GLY A 156 -9.46 -12.33 1.11
CA GLY A 156 -9.92 -10.95 1.25
C GLY A 156 -8.80 -10.02 1.72
N SER A 157 -8.64 -8.87 1.05
CA SER A 157 -7.62 -7.87 1.43
C SER A 157 -8.01 -7.18 2.74
N VAL A 158 -7.21 -7.36 3.77
CA VAL A 158 -7.36 -6.66 5.05
C VAL A 158 -6.32 -5.54 5.13
N ASP A 159 -6.68 -4.44 5.78
CA ASP A 159 -5.70 -3.46 6.23
C ASP A 159 -5.99 -3.02 7.66
N TYR A 160 -4.95 -2.59 8.35
CA TYR A 160 -5.00 -2.24 9.76
C TYR A 160 -3.98 -1.13 10.08
N VAL A 161 -4.44 -0.09 10.76
CA VAL A 161 -3.63 1.07 11.14
C VAL A 161 -3.84 1.44 12.61
N VAL A 162 -2.78 1.93 13.24
CA VAL A 162 -2.82 2.51 14.59
C VAL A 162 -2.69 4.02 14.42
N CYS A 163 -3.65 4.79 14.95
CA CYS A 163 -3.68 6.24 14.80
C CYS A 163 -4.10 6.95 16.09
N SER A 164 -4.13 8.29 16.06
CA SER A 164 -4.56 9.11 17.20
C SER A 164 -5.92 9.75 16.94
N SER A 165 -6.77 9.80 17.96
CA SER A 165 -8.09 10.43 17.90
C SER A 165 -8.05 11.92 17.57
N LYS A 166 -6.90 12.61 17.70
CA LYS A 166 -6.74 14.02 17.29
C LYS A 166 -7.10 14.24 15.81
N HIS A 167 -6.94 13.22 14.96
CA HIS A 167 -7.26 13.31 13.54
C HIS A 167 -8.74 13.07 13.21
N LEU A 168 -9.53 12.55 14.15
CA LEU A 168 -10.96 12.28 13.94
C LEU A 168 -11.87 13.34 14.58
N GLN A 169 -11.38 14.09 15.57
CA GLN A 169 -12.15 15.16 16.22
C GLN A 169 -11.87 16.50 15.54
N SER A 170 -12.91 17.32 15.37
CA SER A 170 -12.73 18.75 15.11
C SER A 170 -11.96 19.37 16.30
N GLN A 171 -11.12 20.38 16.05
CA GLN A 171 -10.16 20.95 17.01
C GLN A 171 -10.75 21.51 18.33
N ALA A 172 -12.06 21.40 18.57
CA ALA A 172 -12.75 22.02 19.69
C ALA A 172 -12.71 21.23 21.02
N SER A 173 -12.24 19.97 21.03
CA SER A 173 -12.30 19.13 22.24
C SER A 173 -10.90 18.82 22.79
N GLN A 174 -10.52 19.44 23.92
CA GLN A 174 -9.29 19.15 24.69
C GLN A 174 -9.32 17.77 25.38
N SER A 175 -9.95 16.77 24.78
CA SER A 175 -9.93 15.41 25.33
C SER A 175 -8.53 14.81 25.14
N GLN A 176 -8.07 14.03 26.12
CA GLN A 176 -6.79 13.31 26.02
C GLN A 176 -6.75 12.50 24.72
N SER A 177 -5.62 12.57 23.99
CA SER A 177 -5.50 11.87 22.72
C SER A 177 -5.54 10.36 22.91
N LYS A 178 -6.68 9.75 22.60
CA LYS A 178 -6.84 8.30 22.61
C LYS A 178 -6.13 7.67 21.40
N ILE A 179 -5.45 6.56 21.61
CA ILE A 179 -4.95 5.70 20.52
C ILE A 179 -6.13 4.91 19.95
N LEU A 180 -6.24 4.91 18.64
CA LEU A 180 -7.25 4.17 17.88
C LEU A 180 -6.55 3.08 17.06
N GLU A 181 -7.27 2.01 16.80
CA GLU A 181 -6.79 0.86 16.04
C GLU A 181 -7.87 0.47 15.04
N ILE A 182 -7.72 0.95 13.81
CA ILE A 182 -8.74 0.82 12.77
C ILE A 182 -8.39 -0.37 11.89
N ILE A 183 -9.36 -1.25 11.66
CA ILE A 183 -9.26 -2.38 10.73
C ILE A 183 -10.32 -2.25 9.64
N ALA A 184 -9.95 -2.56 8.40
CA ALA A 184 -10.87 -2.56 7.27
C ALA A 184 -10.70 -3.83 6.41
N PHE A 185 -11.82 -4.43 6.01
CA PHE A 185 -11.82 -5.71 5.30
C PHE A 185 -13.10 -5.91 4.47
N PRO A 186 -13.09 -6.71 3.39
CA PRO A 186 -14.29 -7.04 2.62
C PRO A 186 -15.31 -7.82 3.45
N SER A 187 -16.59 -7.53 3.24
CA SER A 187 -17.69 -8.29 3.84
C SER A 187 -17.76 -9.70 3.23
N ASN A 188 -17.80 -10.72 4.08
CA ASN A 188 -18.07 -12.09 3.63
C ASN A 188 -19.54 -12.29 3.19
N LYS A 189 -20.45 -11.43 3.65
CA LYS A 189 -21.91 -11.57 3.42
C LYS A 189 -22.39 -10.94 2.12
N CYS A 190 -21.76 -9.84 1.70
CA CYS A 190 -22.23 -9.05 0.57
C CYS A 190 -21.09 -8.60 -0.33
N VAL A 191 -21.15 -9.04 -1.60
CA VAL A 191 -20.17 -8.68 -2.63
C VAL A 191 -20.05 -7.17 -2.78
N GLY A 192 -18.82 -6.69 -2.85
CA GLY A 192 -18.51 -5.27 -3.08
C GLY A 192 -18.70 -4.37 -1.85
N GLN A 193 -19.07 -4.93 -0.70
CA GLN A 193 -19.10 -4.21 0.56
C GLN A 193 -17.79 -4.42 1.34
N ILE A 194 -17.42 -3.42 2.14
CA ILE A 194 -16.36 -3.52 3.13
C ILE A 194 -16.93 -3.24 4.53
N GLN A 195 -16.25 -3.75 5.54
CA GLN A 195 -16.46 -3.46 6.95
C GLN A 195 -15.27 -2.69 7.49
N VAL A 196 -15.55 -1.71 8.35
CA VAL A 196 -14.54 -0.92 9.07
C VAL A 196 -14.87 -0.99 10.56
N ALA A 197 -13.87 -1.22 11.40
CA ALA A 197 -14.05 -1.28 12.85
C ALA A 197 -12.90 -0.61 13.60
N ASP A 198 -13.20 -0.10 14.78
CA ASP A 198 -12.24 0.44 15.74
C ASP A 198 -12.09 -0.55 16.90
N LEU A 199 -10.93 -1.18 17.01
CA LEU A 199 -10.66 -2.16 18.09
C LEU A 199 -10.66 -1.51 19.47
N SER A 200 -10.50 -0.19 19.57
CA SER A 200 -10.61 0.54 20.84
C SER A 200 -12.04 0.63 21.37
N GLN A 201 -13.03 0.19 20.57
CA GLN A 201 -14.46 0.16 20.88
C GLN A 201 -14.98 -1.26 21.12
N ILE A 202 -14.10 -2.25 21.31
CA ILE A 202 -14.53 -3.59 21.74
C ILE A 202 -15.30 -3.47 23.05
N LYS A 203 -16.54 -3.95 23.04
CA LYS A 203 -17.41 -3.98 24.22
C LYS A 203 -17.28 -5.35 24.87
N TYR A 204 -16.89 -5.37 26.14
CA TYR A 204 -16.90 -6.59 26.95
C TYR A 204 -18.17 -6.65 27.77
N ASN A 205 -18.85 -7.80 27.79
CA ASN A 205 -19.95 -8.02 28.71
C ASN A 205 -19.40 -8.20 30.14
N SER A 206 -19.69 -7.24 31.03
CA SER A 206 -19.27 -7.31 32.44
C SER A 206 -19.80 -8.56 33.16
N GLN A 207 -20.94 -9.11 32.73
CA GLN A 207 -21.55 -10.30 33.34
C GLN A 207 -20.94 -11.61 32.83
N ASN A 208 -20.33 -11.62 31.64
CA ASN A 208 -19.69 -12.81 31.04
C ASN A 208 -18.48 -12.39 30.18
N PRO A 209 -17.33 -12.08 30.81
CA PRO A 209 -16.15 -11.57 30.10
C PRO A 209 -15.53 -12.57 29.11
N LYS A 210 -15.82 -13.88 29.25
CA LYS A 210 -15.25 -14.93 28.40
C LYS A 210 -15.99 -15.15 27.08
N GLU A 211 -17.26 -14.73 26.94
CA GLU A 211 -18.10 -15.17 25.80
C GLU A 211 -18.72 -14.05 24.94
N SER A 212 -18.66 -12.78 25.33
CA SER A 212 -19.43 -11.75 24.59
C SER A 212 -18.68 -10.44 24.37
N ALA A 213 -17.42 -10.54 23.94
CA ALA A 213 -16.77 -9.40 23.31
C ALA A 213 -17.47 -9.10 21.97
N LEU A 214 -17.97 -7.87 21.80
CA LEU A 214 -18.60 -7.40 20.56
C LEU A 214 -17.74 -6.30 19.96
N LEU A 215 -17.39 -6.44 18.67
CA LEU A 215 -16.70 -5.42 17.90
C LEU A 215 -17.71 -4.72 16.97
N PRO A 216 -18.06 -3.44 17.24
CA PRO A 216 -18.90 -2.67 16.33
C PRO A 216 -18.21 -2.48 14.97
N THR A 217 -18.93 -2.75 13.88
CA THR A 217 -18.43 -2.57 12.50
C THR A 217 -19.36 -1.65 11.71
N SER A 218 -18.80 -0.70 10.98
CA SER A 218 -19.49 0.09 9.95
C SER A 218 -19.42 -0.61 8.60
N ILE A 219 -20.52 -0.64 7.85
CA ILE A 219 -20.60 -1.26 6.52
C ILE A 219 -20.62 -0.18 5.44
N ILE A 220 -19.74 -0.31 4.44
CA ILE A 220 -19.66 0.61 3.30
C ILE A 220 -19.92 -0.16 2.00
N LYS A 221 -20.91 0.29 1.21
CA LYS A 221 -21.20 -0.24 -0.13
C LYS A 221 -20.23 0.34 -1.15
N ALA A 222 -19.04 -0.24 -1.24
CA ALA A 222 -17.93 0.35 -1.98
C ALA A 222 -18.01 0.10 -3.49
N HIS A 223 -18.34 -1.11 -3.94
CA HIS A 223 -18.35 -1.49 -5.36
C HIS A 223 -19.51 -2.45 -5.69
N LYS A 224 -19.81 -2.63 -6.98
CA LYS A 224 -20.76 -3.66 -7.46
C LYS A 224 -20.11 -5.05 -7.65
N ASN A 225 -18.78 -5.07 -7.77
CA ASN A 225 -17.98 -6.27 -8.02
C ASN A 225 -17.18 -6.63 -6.75
N PRO A 226 -16.68 -7.87 -6.62
CA PRO A 226 -15.85 -8.28 -5.49
C PRO A 226 -14.69 -7.33 -5.22
N ILE A 227 -14.43 -7.05 -3.95
CA ILE A 227 -13.35 -6.16 -3.51
C ILE A 227 -12.01 -6.87 -3.73
N LYS A 228 -11.07 -6.17 -4.37
CA LYS A 228 -9.72 -6.64 -4.63
C LYS A 228 -8.73 -6.12 -3.59
N LEU A 229 -8.80 -4.83 -3.26
CA LEU A 229 -7.95 -4.21 -2.24
C LEU A 229 -8.76 -3.27 -1.36
N VAL A 230 -8.32 -3.22 -0.10
CA VAL A 230 -8.72 -2.25 0.92
C VAL A 230 -7.42 -1.70 1.52
N ARG A 231 -7.30 -0.38 1.63
CA ARG A 231 -6.18 0.30 2.28
C ARG A 231 -6.67 1.46 3.12
N LEU A 232 -6.13 1.62 4.31
CA LEU A 232 -6.39 2.74 5.20
C LEU A 232 -5.27 3.78 5.05
N ASN A 233 -5.59 5.05 5.22
CA ASN A 233 -4.56 6.06 5.43
C ASN A 233 -4.01 5.96 6.86
N ARG A 234 -2.81 6.52 7.10
CA ARG A 234 -2.15 6.45 8.42
C ARG A 234 -2.95 7.10 9.55
N GLN A 235 -3.74 8.11 9.23
CA GLN A 235 -4.61 8.80 10.19
C GLN A 235 -5.87 7.98 10.54
N GLY A 236 -6.16 6.89 9.81
CA GLY A 236 -7.34 6.06 10.00
C GLY A 236 -8.66 6.77 9.68
N THR A 237 -8.62 7.89 8.96
CA THR A 237 -9.79 8.72 8.60
C THR A 237 -10.40 8.33 7.25
N MET A 238 -9.63 7.65 6.41
CA MET A 238 -10.03 7.28 5.05
C MET A 238 -9.69 5.83 4.72
N VAL A 239 -10.52 5.22 3.87
CA VAL A 239 -10.30 3.91 3.30
C VAL A 239 -10.40 3.95 1.78
N ALA A 240 -9.32 3.61 1.08
CA ALA A 240 -9.28 3.39 -0.36
C ALA A 240 -9.68 1.95 -0.69
N THR A 241 -10.49 1.80 -1.74
CA THR A 241 -10.98 0.50 -2.20
C THR A 241 -10.95 0.39 -3.71
N CYS A 242 -10.65 -0.79 -4.21
CA CYS A 242 -10.88 -1.14 -5.61
C CYS A 242 -11.52 -2.52 -5.71
N SER A 243 -12.30 -2.74 -6.77
CA SER A 243 -12.83 -4.07 -7.09
C SER A 243 -11.89 -4.84 -8.03
N VAL A 244 -12.20 -6.11 -8.28
CA VAL A 244 -11.52 -6.95 -9.27
C VAL A 244 -11.57 -6.41 -10.71
N GLN A 245 -12.38 -5.38 -10.97
CA GLN A 245 -12.35 -4.67 -12.25
C GLN A 245 -11.13 -3.75 -12.36
N GLY A 246 -10.64 -3.19 -11.25
CA GLY A 246 -9.46 -2.31 -11.21
C GLY A 246 -9.50 -1.09 -12.16
N THR A 247 -10.70 -0.65 -12.55
CA THR A 247 -10.91 0.56 -13.36
C THR A 247 -11.10 1.80 -12.49
N LEU A 248 -11.76 1.62 -11.34
CA LEU A 248 -12.09 2.67 -10.39
C LEU A 248 -11.47 2.40 -9.02
N ILE A 249 -10.97 3.46 -8.40
CA ILE A 249 -10.59 3.50 -6.99
C ILE A 249 -11.54 4.47 -6.29
N ARG A 250 -12.07 4.06 -5.13
CA ARG A 250 -12.94 4.90 -4.31
C ARG A 250 -12.37 5.09 -2.94
N ILE A 251 -12.43 6.31 -2.43
CA ILE A 251 -11.99 6.68 -1.09
C ILE A 251 -13.23 7.04 -0.29
N PHE A 252 -13.40 6.37 0.84
CA PHE A 252 -14.50 6.63 1.77
C PHE A 252 -13.96 7.13 3.10
N SER A 253 -14.79 7.89 3.79
CA SER A 253 -14.60 8.20 5.20
C SER A 253 -14.76 6.92 6.04
N THR A 254 -13.86 6.70 7.00
CA THR A 254 -14.00 5.61 7.98
C THR A 254 -15.00 5.93 9.09
N HIS A 255 -15.28 7.21 9.33
CA HIS A 255 -16.13 7.65 10.44
C HIS A 255 -17.62 7.47 10.15
N ASN A 256 -18.06 7.76 8.93
CA ASN A 256 -19.48 7.68 8.52
C ASN A 256 -19.72 6.94 7.20
N GLY A 257 -18.66 6.45 6.53
CA GLY A 257 -18.80 5.66 5.30
C GLY A 257 -19.15 6.49 4.06
N THR A 258 -19.09 7.82 4.11
CA THR A 258 -19.38 8.67 2.94
C THR A 258 -18.29 8.53 1.88
N LEU A 259 -18.68 8.60 0.60
CA LEU A 259 -17.74 8.63 -0.51
C LEU A 259 -17.08 10.02 -0.58
N ILE A 260 -15.76 10.07 -0.43
CA ILE A 260 -14.95 11.30 -0.48
C ILE A 260 -14.48 11.56 -1.91
N LYS A 261 -13.88 10.56 -2.58
CA LYS A 261 -13.38 10.66 -3.95
C LYS A 261 -13.59 9.37 -4.73
N GLU A 262 -13.81 9.50 -6.03
CA GLU A 262 -13.73 8.41 -7.00
C GLU A 262 -12.72 8.78 -8.09
N PHE A 263 -11.74 7.92 -8.29
CA PHE A 263 -10.70 8.06 -9.30
C PHE A 263 -10.81 6.97 -10.35
N ARG A 264 -10.46 7.32 -11.59
CA ARG A 264 -10.31 6.37 -12.69
C ARG A 264 -8.84 6.13 -12.96
N ARG A 265 -8.43 4.86 -12.87
CA ARG A 265 -7.10 4.41 -13.29
C ARG A 265 -7.01 4.21 -14.81
N GLY A 266 -8.07 3.66 -15.41
CA GLY A 266 -8.09 3.29 -16.82
C GLY A 266 -9.50 2.91 -17.30
N VAL A 267 -9.66 2.85 -18.62
CA VAL A 267 -10.89 2.32 -19.23
C VAL A 267 -10.94 0.81 -19.09
N ASP A 268 -9.84 0.11 -19.42
CA ASP A 268 -9.80 -1.34 -19.37
C ASP A 268 -9.57 -1.86 -17.96
N LYS A 269 -10.01 -3.10 -17.76
CA LYS A 269 -9.70 -3.89 -16.57
C LYS A 269 -8.20 -3.98 -16.32
N ALA A 270 -7.80 -3.91 -15.06
CA ALA A 270 -6.44 -4.22 -14.62
C ALA A 270 -6.47 -4.86 -13.23
N ASP A 271 -5.48 -5.70 -12.95
CA ASP A 271 -5.28 -6.25 -11.61
C ASP A 271 -4.46 -5.25 -10.78
N ILE A 272 -5.15 -4.43 -10.00
CA ILE A 272 -4.51 -3.56 -9.00
C ILE A 272 -4.05 -4.45 -7.84
N TYR A 273 -2.75 -4.50 -7.59
CA TYR A 273 -2.16 -5.38 -6.58
C TYR A 273 -1.53 -4.63 -5.39
N GLU A 274 -1.31 -3.31 -5.52
CA GLU A 274 -0.88 -2.47 -4.41
C GLU A 274 -1.51 -1.07 -4.49
N MET A 275 -1.87 -0.54 -3.32
CA MET A 275 -2.20 0.87 -3.13
C MET A 275 -1.54 1.34 -1.84
N SER A 276 -1.05 2.58 -1.81
CA SER A 276 -0.46 3.16 -0.60
C SER A 276 -0.77 4.64 -0.51
N PHE A 277 -1.36 5.06 0.60
CA PHE A 277 -1.54 6.47 0.91
C PHE A 277 -0.21 7.11 1.25
N SER A 278 -0.03 8.36 0.84
CA SER A 278 1.08 9.15 1.32
C SER A 278 0.99 9.38 2.84
N PRO A 279 2.11 9.65 3.53
CA PRO A 279 2.15 9.84 4.98
C PRO A 279 1.09 10.80 5.53
N ASN A 280 0.84 11.92 4.86
CA ASN A 280 -0.19 12.89 5.24
C ASN A 280 -1.60 12.56 4.72
N GLY A 281 -1.73 11.52 3.89
CA GLY A 281 -2.99 11.06 3.30
C GLY A 281 -3.50 11.91 2.14
N SER A 282 -2.72 12.86 1.62
CA SER A 282 -3.10 13.76 0.51
C SER A 282 -2.97 13.10 -0.86
N LYS A 283 -2.10 12.09 -1.02
CA LYS A 283 -1.90 11.36 -2.27
C LYS A 283 -2.16 9.86 -2.09
N LEU A 284 -2.51 9.19 -3.18
CA LEU A 284 -2.63 7.73 -3.26
C LEU A 284 -1.83 7.20 -4.44
N ALA A 285 -0.83 6.36 -4.15
CA ALA A 285 -0.08 5.63 -5.16
C ALA A 285 -0.76 4.29 -5.46
N VAL A 286 -0.85 3.91 -6.73
CA VAL A 286 -1.55 2.71 -7.19
C VAL A 286 -0.71 1.98 -8.23
N LEU A 287 -0.49 0.68 -8.02
CA LEU A 287 0.19 -0.20 -8.96
C LEU A 287 -0.74 -1.26 -9.52
N SER A 288 -0.57 -1.57 -10.81
CA SER A 288 -1.34 -2.62 -11.48
C SER A 288 -0.46 -3.54 -12.32
N ASN A 289 -1.01 -4.69 -12.71
CA ASN A 289 -0.38 -5.63 -13.64
C ASN A 289 -0.14 -5.09 -15.06
N LYS A 290 -0.52 -3.83 -15.34
CA LYS A 290 -0.13 -3.09 -16.54
C LYS A 290 1.23 -2.37 -16.39
N GLN A 291 1.95 -2.61 -15.28
CA GLN A 291 3.25 -2.01 -14.98
C GLN A 291 3.13 -0.48 -15.01
N THR A 292 2.03 0.04 -14.48
CA THR A 292 1.84 1.48 -14.33
C THR A 292 1.74 1.83 -12.85
N LEU A 293 2.52 2.84 -12.46
CA LEU A 293 2.36 3.56 -11.21
C LEU A 293 1.51 4.80 -11.49
N HIS A 294 0.40 4.92 -10.79
CA HIS A 294 -0.47 6.11 -10.84
C HIS A 294 -0.44 6.82 -9.48
N ILE A 295 -0.37 8.14 -9.51
CA ILE A 295 -0.52 8.99 -8.32
C ILE A 295 -1.81 9.79 -8.44
N PHE A 296 -2.68 9.66 -7.44
CA PHE A 296 -3.93 10.42 -7.35
C PHE A 296 -3.83 11.45 -6.23
N GLN A 297 -4.16 12.70 -6.54
CA GLN A 297 -4.31 13.75 -5.52
C GLN A 297 -5.70 13.67 -4.90
N ILE A 298 -5.78 13.60 -3.57
CA ILE A 298 -7.02 13.51 -2.81
C ILE A 298 -7.46 14.90 -2.34
N PHE A 299 -6.54 15.62 -1.69
CA PHE A 299 -6.73 16.97 -1.19
C PHE A 299 -5.48 17.79 -1.50
N GLU A 300 -5.60 19.09 -1.71
CA GLU A 300 -4.44 19.98 -1.83
C GLU A 300 -3.75 20.15 -0.46
N THR A 301 -2.42 20.11 -0.45
CA THR A 301 -1.61 20.62 0.65
C THR A 301 -1.41 22.10 0.41
N THR A 302 -2.38 22.94 0.75
CA THR A 302 -2.29 24.39 0.53
C THR A 302 -1.24 25.01 1.46
N ASN A 303 -0.19 25.63 0.89
CA ASN A 303 0.49 26.80 1.47
C ASN A 303 0.28 28.08 0.64
N THR A 304 -0.62 28.06 -0.35
CA THR A 304 -0.95 29.25 -1.16
C THR A 304 -2.40 29.65 -0.96
N GLU A 305 -2.61 30.67 -0.14
CA GLU A 305 -3.85 31.44 -0.06
C GLU A 305 -4.07 32.19 -1.39
N THR A 306 -4.61 31.53 -2.40
CA THR A 306 -5.18 32.22 -3.56
C THR A 306 -6.61 31.73 -3.75
N ASN A 307 -7.55 32.51 -3.21
CA ASN A 307 -8.98 32.36 -3.37
C ASN A 307 -9.37 32.45 -4.85
N THR A 308 -9.38 31.32 -5.57
CA THR A 308 -10.15 31.18 -6.81
C THR A 308 -10.98 29.88 -6.73
N PRO A 309 -12.30 29.89 -7.01
CA PRO A 309 -13.19 28.78 -6.64
C PRO A 309 -13.16 27.57 -7.58
N ASP A 310 -12.22 27.47 -8.51
CA ASP A 310 -12.28 26.47 -9.58
C ASP A 310 -11.57 25.15 -9.21
N HIS A 311 -12.06 24.51 -8.15
CA HIS A 311 -11.52 23.29 -7.48
C HIS A 311 -11.41 22.02 -8.36
N SER A 312 -11.72 22.10 -9.65
CA SER A 312 -11.68 20.94 -10.56
C SER A 312 -10.37 20.81 -11.36
N ARG A 313 -9.54 21.86 -11.42
CA ARG A 313 -8.37 21.91 -12.32
C ARG A 313 -7.10 21.23 -11.80
N ALA A 314 -6.86 21.20 -10.48
CA ALA A 314 -5.63 20.63 -9.89
C ALA A 314 -5.72 19.16 -9.46
N ASN A 315 -6.93 18.59 -9.39
CA ASN A 315 -7.17 17.26 -8.79
C ASN A 315 -6.84 16.05 -9.70
N GLY A 316 -6.18 16.26 -10.84
CA GLY A 316 -5.86 15.21 -11.82
C GLY A 316 -6.27 15.57 -13.25
N SER A 317 -5.67 14.92 -14.25
CA SER A 317 -6.04 15.18 -15.64
C SER A 317 -7.50 14.78 -15.89
N SER A 318 -8.24 15.56 -16.67
CA SER A 318 -9.55 15.15 -17.19
C SER A 318 -9.43 14.64 -18.62
N HIS A 319 -10.41 13.86 -19.09
CA HIS A 319 -10.35 13.32 -20.46
C HIS A 319 -10.31 14.48 -21.48
N PRO A 320 -9.47 14.44 -22.53
CA PRO A 320 -9.33 15.56 -23.48
C PRO A 320 -10.65 15.92 -24.18
N LEU A 321 -11.48 14.91 -24.47
CA LEU A 321 -12.83 15.10 -25.06
C LEU A 321 -13.88 15.66 -24.09
N LYS A 322 -13.55 15.89 -22.81
CA LYS A 322 -14.50 16.38 -21.80
C LYS A 322 -15.17 17.70 -22.21
N ASN A 323 -14.43 18.57 -22.89
CA ASN A 323 -14.92 19.90 -23.31
C ASN A 323 -15.59 19.90 -24.69
N TYR A 324 -15.46 18.82 -25.47
CA TYR A 324 -16.01 18.72 -26.83
C TYR A 324 -17.39 18.06 -26.89
N ILE A 325 -17.82 17.38 -25.82
CA ILE A 325 -19.11 16.68 -25.76
C ILE A 325 -20.02 17.40 -24.76
N PRO A 326 -21.13 18.03 -25.21
CA PRO A 326 -22.07 18.75 -24.36
C PRO A 326 -22.61 17.87 -23.22
N LYS A 327 -22.85 18.48 -22.05
CA LYS A 327 -23.51 17.81 -20.92
C LYS A 327 -24.94 17.41 -21.33
N GLY A 328 -25.26 16.12 -21.31
CA GLY A 328 -26.57 15.56 -21.71
C GLY A 328 -26.59 14.03 -21.78
N LEU A 329 -27.71 13.44 -22.23
CA LEU A 329 -27.96 11.98 -22.27
C LEU A 329 -26.90 11.15 -23.01
N TRP A 330 -26.20 11.77 -23.97
CA TRP A 330 -25.20 11.10 -24.80
C TRP A 330 -23.78 11.13 -24.22
N ARG A 331 -23.54 11.82 -23.09
CA ARG A 331 -22.20 11.97 -22.53
C ARG A 331 -21.83 10.75 -21.68
N PRO A 332 -20.86 9.92 -22.08
CA PRO A 332 -20.47 8.78 -21.29
C PRO A 332 -19.82 9.22 -19.97
N LYS A 333 -20.22 8.58 -18.85
CA LYS A 333 -19.74 8.92 -17.49
C LYS A 333 -18.22 8.93 -17.31
N TYR A 334 -17.46 8.27 -18.20
CA TYR A 334 -16.01 8.25 -18.13
C TYR A 334 -15.35 9.60 -18.48
N LEU A 335 -16.03 10.46 -19.24
CA LEU A 335 -15.51 11.79 -19.61
C LEU A 335 -15.47 12.74 -18.41
N ASP A 336 -16.29 12.49 -17.38
CA ASP A 336 -16.30 13.25 -16.12
C ASP A 336 -15.34 12.72 -15.06
N SER A 337 -14.63 11.63 -15.35
CA SER A 337 -13.75 11.00 -14.37
C SER A 337 -12.54 11.87 -14.03
N VAL A 338 -12.14 11.81 -12.76
CA VAL A 338 -10.87 12.35 -12.26
C VAL A 338 -9.80 11.28 -12.41
N TRP A 339 -8.69 11.61 -13.07
CA TRP A 339 -7.59 10.68 -13.31
C TRP A 339 -6.38 11.00 -12.43
N SER A 340 -5.31 10.24 -12.55
CA SER A 340 -4.05 10.49 -11.85
C SER A 340 -3.45 11.85 -12.25
N ILE A 341 -2.80 12.54 -11.30
CA ILE A 341 -2.04 13.77 -11.59
C ILE A 341 -0.80 13.47 -12.43
N CYS A 342 -0.18 12.32 -12.18
CA CYS A 342 0.95 11.81 -12.93
C CYS A 342 0.93 10.28 -12.91
N ASN A 343 1.58 9.68 -13.89
CA ASN A 343 1.76 8.24 -13.98
C ASN A 343 3.09 7.91 -14.65
N ALA A 344 3.62 6.73 -14.36
CA ALA A 344 4.81 6.21 -15.00
C ALA A 344 4.55 4.78 -15.46
N HIS A 345 4.99 4.46 -16.68
CA HIS A 345 5.12 3.07 -17.12
C HIS A 345 6.46 2.54 -16.61
N LEU A 346 6.40 1.55 -15.73
CA LEU A 346 7.54 0.97 -15.05
C LEU A 346 8.23 -0.02 -15.99
N LYS A 347 9.55 0.18 -16.13
CA LYS A 347 10.44 -0.68 -16.91
C LYS A 347 11.49 -1.27 -15.98
N ASN A 348 11.96 -2.47 -16.27
CA ASN A 348 13.05 -3.05 -15.48
C ASN A 348 14.34 -2.24 -15.71
N PRO A 349 14.90 -1.57 -14.68
CA PRO A 349 16.12 -0.79 -14.86
C PRO A 349 17.34 -1.65 -15.24
N ILE A 350 17.35 -2.95 -14.89
CA ILE A 350 18.42 -3.87 -15.30
C ILE A 350 18.44 -3.99 -16.83
N PHE A 351 17.27 -4.09 -17.48
CA PHE A 351 17.19 -4.19 -18.95
C PHE A 351 17.46 -2.86 -19.64
N ASP A 352 17.01 -1.74 -19.09
CA ASP A 352 17.35 -0.42 -19.61
C ASP A 352 18.88 -0.19 -19.61
N ALA A 353 19.60 -0.68 -18.60
CA ALA A 353 21.06 -0.57 -18.51
C ALA A 353 21.80 -1.48 -19.51
N HIS A 354 21.28 -2.68 -19.78
CA HIS A 354 21.90 -3.67 -20.68
C HIS A 354 21.45 -3.58 -22.14
N ARG A 355 20.60 -2.62 -22.51
CA ARG A 355 20.08 -2.47 -23.89
C ARG A 355 21.17 -2.25 -24.95
N ASN A 356 22.40 -1.92 -24.56
CA ASN A 356 23.54 -1.86 -25.48
C ASN A 356 24.09 -3.23 -25.89
N ASP A 357 23.78 -4.31 -25.15
CA ASP A 357 24.11 -5.67 -25.59
C ASP A 357 22.95 -6.22 -26.43
N ASN A 358 23.23 -6.48 -27.71
CA ASN A 358 22.27 -6.94 -28.74
C ASN A 358 21.63 -8.33 -28.47
N SER A 359 21.67 -8.86 -27.25
CA SER A 359 20.91 -10.05 -26.87
C SER A 359 19.47 -9.67 -26.53
N GLY A 360 18.62 -9.50 -27.54
CA GLY A 360 17.18 -9.27 -27.42
C GLY A 360 16.42 -10.51 -26.92
N ASP A 361 16.68 -10.94 -25.70
CA ASP A 361 15.98 -12.08 -25.11
C ASP A 361 14.60 -11.65 -24.57
N VAL A 362 13.57 -11.79 -25.42
CA VAL A 362 12.15 -11.52 -25.14
C VAL A 362 11.63 -12.24 -23.88
N THR A 363 12.32 -13.29 -23.42
CA THR A 363 11.92 -14.01 -22.20
C THR A 363 12.05 -13.17 -20.93
N HIS A 364 13.00 -12.23 -20.90
CA HIS A 364 13.35 -11.43 -19.72
C HIS A 364 12.29 -10.38 -19.40
N ASP A 365 11.72 -9.72 -20.41
CA ASP A 365 10.62 -8.76 -20.24
C ASP A 365 9.40 -9.47 -19.62
N ASN A 366 9.01 -10.63 -20.16
CA ASN A 366 7.85 -11.39 -19.69
C ASN A 366 7.93 -11.79 -18.21
N GLU A 367 9.12 -12.04 -17.66
CA GLU A 367 9.29 -12.32 -16.24
C GLU A 367 9.06 -11.06 -15.37
N PHE A 368 9.51 -9.89 -15.83
CA PHE A 368 9.28 -8.63 -15.13
C PHE A 368 7.77 -8.28 -15.07
N TYR A 369 7.01 -8.59 -16.13
CA TYR A 369 5.54 -8.42 -16.13
C TYR A 369 4.84 -9.24 -15.03
N LYS A 370 5.46 -10.33 -14.56
CA LYS A 370 4.95 -11.18 -13.47
C LYS A 370 5.47 -10.77 -12.09
N ASP A 371 6.47 -9.90 -12.02
CA ASP A 371 6.98 -9.39 -10.75
C ASP A 371 5.94 -8.49 -10.06
N ARG A 372 6.07 -8.37 -8.74
CA ARG A 372 5.19 -7.57 -7.89
C ARG A 372 6.08 -6.74 -6.97
N CYS A 373 5.74 -5.47 -6.82
CA CYS A 373 6.45 -4.57 -5.92
C CYS A 373 5.54 -4.03 -4.82
N ARG A 374 6.18 -3.62 -3.72
CA ARG A 374 5.56 -2.87 -2.62
C ARG A 374 5.90 -1.39 -2.74
N ILE A 375 4.98 -0.54 -2.31
CA ILE A 375 5.16 0.92 -2.26
C ILE A 375 5.45 1.31 -0.82
N GLY A 376 6.51 2.09 -0.60
CA GLY A 376 6.75 2.80 0.64
C GLY A 376 7.03 4.27 0.36
N TRP A 377 6.45 5.18 1.14
CA TRP A 377 6.70 6.60 0.97
C TRP A 377 7.93 7.03 1.74
N CYS A 378 8.78 7.84 1.12
CA CYS A 378 9.91 8.45 1.81
C CYS A 378 9.40 9.63 2.64
N GLN A 379 9.91 9.78 3.86
CA GLN A 379 9.63 10.93 4.70
C GLN A 379 10.89 11.77 4.79
N ASP A 380 10.82 13.02 4.35
CA ASP A 380 11.86 13.99 4.68
C ASP A 380 11.61 14.50 6.10
N SER A 381 12.61 14.33 6.97
CA SER A 381 12.59 14.89 8.32
C SER A 381 12.50 16.40 8.33
N ASN A 382 13.06 17.05 7.30
CA ASN A 382 13.15 18.50 7.18
C ASN A 382 11.88 19.11 6.56
N ASN A 383 11.14 18.35 5.75
CA ASN A 383 9.99 18.85 5.01
C ASN A 383 8.82 17.87 5.00
N ARG A 384 8.19 17.67 6.17
CA ARG A 384 7.07 16.73 6.36
C ARG A 384 5.82 17.05 5.54
N GLU A 385 5.74 18.23 4.96
CA GLU A 385 4.60 18.68 4.17
C GLU A 385 4.67 18.18 2.71
N GLN A 386 5.86 17.88 2.21
CA GLN A 386 6.10 17.44 0.83
C GLN A 386 6.23 15.92 0.73
N ASP A 387 5.08 15.25 0.62
CA ASP A 387 4.99 13.83 0.26
C ASP A 387 5.28 13.63 -1.24
N ASP A 388 6.52 13.89 -1.65
CA ASP A 388 6.91 13.95 -3.07
C ASP A 388 7.83 12.82 -3.51
N SER A 389 8.21 11.90 -2.62
CA SER A 389 9.05 10.76 -3.00
C SER A 389 8.54 9.44 -2.44
N LEU A 390 8.69 8.40 -3.26
CA LEU A 390 8.29 7.04 -2.92
C LEU A 390 9.28 6.03 -3.48
N VAL A 391 9.35 4.89 -2.83
CA VAL A 391 10.20 3.75 -3.18
C VAL A 391 9.32 2.58 -3.59
N LEU A 392 9.73 1.91 -4.66
CA LEU A 392 9.23 0.60 -5.05
C LEU A 392 10.28 -0.46 -4.73
N VAL A 393 9.86 -1.53 -4.06
CA VAL A 393 10.71 -2.72 -3.83
C VAL A 393 10.09 -3.93 -4.51
N TRP A 394 10.79 -4.43 -5.53
CA TRP A 394 10.38 -5.55 -6.36
C TRP A 394 10.75 -6.88 -5.71
N GLN A 395 9.80 -7.80 -5.68
CA GLN A 395 9.92 -9.05 -4.93
C GLN A 395 10.81 -10.07 -5.65
N ASN A 396 10.53 -10.37 -6.92
CA ASN A 396 11.20 -11.45 -7.64
C ASN A 396 12.57 -11.00 -8.15
N SER A 397 12.66 -9.78 -8.68
CA SER A 397 13.92 -9.20 -9.18
C SER A 397 14.82 -8.66 -8.07
N GLY A 398 14.28 -8.31 -6.90
CA GLY A 398 15.06 -7.73 -5.81
C GLY A 398 15.54 -6.31 -6.08
N ILE A 399 14.83 -5.56 -6.92
CA ILE A 399 15.15 -4.19 -7.26
C ILE A 399 14.51 -3.24 -6.24
N TRP A 400 15.29 -2.27 -5.79
CA TRP A 400 14.81 -1.07 -5.10
C TRP A 400 14.92 0.10 -6.07
N GLU A 401 13.87 0.90 -6.21
CA GLU A 401 13.91 2.12 -7.02
C GLU A 401 13.11 3.24 -6.35
N LYS A 402 13.64 4.46 -6.44
CA LYS A 402 13.05 5.67 -5.88
C LYS A 402 12.54 6.56 -7.00
N PHE A 403 11.31 7.02 -6.82
CA PHE A 403 10.64 7.98 -7.68
C PHE A 403 10.39 9.27 -6.90
N VAL A 404 10.49 10.38 -7.61
CA VAL A 404 10.13 11.72 -7.14
C VAL A 404 9.01 12.26 -8.02
N ILE A 405 8.04 12.91 -7.40
CA ILE A 405 6.93 13.61 -8.01
C ILE A 405 7.39 15.06 -8.19
N LEU A 406 7.56 15.48 -9.44
CA LEU A 406 8.05 16.82 -9.77
C LEU A 406 7.00 17.59 -10.55
N GLU A 407 6.95 18.91 -10.34
CA GLU A 407 6.23 19.80 -11.24
C GLU A 407 6.98 19.88 -12.57
N LYS A 408 6.26 19.71 -13.67
CA LYS A 408 6.82 19.80 -15.01
C LYS A 408 7.01 21.26 -15.37
N GLU A 409 8.25 21.65 -15.66
CA GLU A 409 8.55 22.98 -16.19
C GLU A 409 7.69 23.26 -17.42
N GLN A 410 6.90 24.35 -17.38
CA GLN A 410 6.22 24.85 -18.57
C GLN A 410 7.31 25.29 -19.55
N GLN A 411 7.45 24.59 -20.67
CA GLN A 411 8.23 25.11 -21.78
C GLN A 411 7.49 26.36 -22.26
N ASP A 412 8.02 27.53 -21.91
CA ASP A 412 7.65 28.80 -22.53
C ASP A 412 7.71 28.61 -24.04
N SER A 413 6.55 28.52 -24.68
CA SER A 413 6.44 28.44 -26.14
C SER A 413 6.96 29.72 -26.81
N SER A 414 7.25 30.76 -26.02
CA SER A 414 7.91 32.00 -26.44
C SER A 414 9.43 31.89 -26.63
N LYS A 415 10.11 30.85 -26.10
CA LYS A 415 11.58 30.74 -26.23
C LYS A 415 12.08 30.11 -27.53
N THR A 416 11.20 29.56 -28.38
CA THR A 416 11.64 28.96 -29.66
C THR A 416 11.65 29.91 -30.86
N HIS A 417 11.28 31.19 -30.71
CA HIS A 417 11.48 32.18 -31.77
C HIS A 417 11.84 33.55 -31.19
N TYR A 418 13.12 33.77 -30.89
CA TYR A 418 13.64 35.13 -30.89
C TYR A 418 13.66 35.63 -32.34
N SER A 419 12.67 36.42 -32.74
CA SER A 419 12.83 37.34 -33.87
C SER A 419 13.17 38.71 -33.31
N LEU A 420 14.17 39.37 -33.89
CA LEU A 420 14.86 40.57 -33.37
C LEU A 420 13.99 41.83 -33.16
N ASN A 421 12.66 41.77 -33.32
CA ASN A 421 11.78 42.94 -33.36
C ASN A 421 10.60 42.93 -32.38
N GLU A 422 10.57 42.08 -31.35
CA GLU A 422 9.48 42.16 -30.35
C GLU A 422 9.80 43.14 -29.21
N SER A 423 9.36 44.38 -29.40
CA SER A 423 9.27 45.42 -28.39
C SER A 423 8.27 45.03 -27.28
N LEU A 424 8.65 45.32 -26.02
CA LEU A 424 7.89 45.18 -24.77
C LEU A 424 6.35 45.18 -24.96
N ARG A 425 5.72 44.00 -24.89
CA ARG A 425 4.26 43.88 -24.84
C ARG A 425 3.74 44.18 -23.43
N ASN A 426 2.67 44.98 -23.36
CA ASN A 426 1.93 45.33 -22.14
C ASN A 426 1.44 44.08 -21.40
N GLU A 427 1.63 44.04 -20.08
CA GLU A 427 1.32 42.91 -19.18
C GLU A 427 -0.19 42.66 -18.91
N ASP A 428 -1.11 43.27 -19.64
CA ASP A 428 -2.55 43.29 -19.26
C ASP A 428 -3.40 42.15 -19.83
N THR A 429 -2.81 40.98 -20.09
CA THR A 429 -3.58 39.73 -20.21
C THR A 429 -2.79 38.56 -19.63
N LYS A 430 -2.87 38.38 -18.30
CA LYS A 430 -2.58 37.06 -17.71
C LYS A 430 -3.63 36.09 -18.27
N SER A 431 -3.30 35.45 -19.39
CA SER A 431 -3.99 34.24 -19.83
C SER A 431 -4.10 33.33 -18.62
N ALA A 432 -5.30 32.88 -18.27
CA ALA A 432 -5.54 31.97 -17.16
C ALA A 432 -4.47 30.85 -17.21
N GLY A 433 -3.57 30.83 -16.21
CA GLY A 433 -2.37 30.00 -16.27
C GLY A 433 -2.71 28.55 -16.60
N GLU A 434 -1.92 27.93 -17.49
CA GLU A 434 -2.10 26.51 -17.78
C GLU A 434 -2.00 25.71 -16.47
N PRO A 435 -2.81 24.65 -16.30
CA PRO A 435 -2.80 23.86 -15.08
C PRO A 435 -1.40 23.25 -14.84
N THR A 436 -0.90 23.39 -13.62
CA THR A 436 0.32 22.70 -13.15
C THR A 436 0.24 21.22 -13.51
N ARG A 437 1.27 20.73 -14.22
CA ARG A 437 1.40 19.32 -14.57
C ARG A 437 2.47 18.69 -13.70
N TRP A 438 2.21 17.47 -13.26
CA TRP A 438 3.14 16.69 -12.46
C TRP A 438 3.70 15.54 -13.29
N GLU A 439 4.93 15.13 -12.99
CA GLU A 439 5.54 13.95 -13.56
C GLU A 439 6.22 13.10 -12.49
N LEU A 440 6.35 11.80 -12.77
CA LEU A 440 7.09 10.85 -11.95
C LEU A 440 8.45 10.60 -12.58
N VAL A 441 9.51 10.98 -11.89
CA VAL A 441 10.88 10.78 -12.35
C VAL A 441 11.55 9.73 -11.48
N ARG A 442 12.15 8.71 -12.10
CA ARG A 442 13.01 7.76 -11.40
C ARG A 442 14.29 8.49 -11.01
N GLU A 443 14.49 8.72 -9.72
CA GLU A 443 15.68 9.38 -9.18
C GLU A 443 16.86 8.40 -9.08
N SER A 444 16.62 7.21 -8.56
CA SER A 444 17.68 6.21 -8.35
C SER A 444 17.14 4.79 -8.28
N TRP A 445 18.01 3.80 -8.45
CA TRP A 445 17.69 2.38 -8.28
C TRP A 445 18.92 1.56 -7.86
N ARG A 446 18.69 0.41 -7.23
CA ARG A 446 19.71 -0.59 -6.85
C ARG A 446 19.15 -2.02 -6.91
N GLU A 447 19.99 -3.00 -7.22
CA GLU A 447 19.70 -4.42 -7.02
C GLU A 447 20.17 -4.84 -5.61
N LEU A 448 19.32 -5.59 -4.86
CA LEU A 448 19.53 -5.94 -3.44
C LEU A 448 20.09 -7.35 -3.19
#